data_AF-A0A2V7I122-F1
#
_entry.id   AF-A0A2V7I122-F1
#
_cell.length_a   1.000
_cell.length_b   1.000
_cell.length_c   1.000
_cell.angle_alpha   90.00
_cell.angle_beta   90.00
_cell.angle_gamma   90.00
#
_symmetry.space_group_name_H-M   'P 1'
#
loop_
_entity.id
_entity.type
_entity.pdbx_description
1 polymer ?
#
loop_
_entity_poly.entity_id
_entity_poly.type
_entity_poly.pdbx_seq_one_letter_code
_entity_poly.pdbx_strand_id
1 'polypeptide(L)'
;MSERRIPAEILCQHWVHSHEEDTATGMVFRPATHPFPRSRGRQSFDLRNDGTLIEGGPGPTDRRQESAGTWRLTEDGALAFYRPSESTPHRVLRIASAARDRLVVNTMP
;
A
#
# COMPACT_ATOMS: atom_id res chain seq x y z
N MET A 1 -6.20 -12.49 -23.24
CA MET A 1 -6.33 -11.50 -22.15
C MET A 1 -4.97 -11.46 -21.48
N SER A 2 -4.18 -10.41 -21.71
CA SER A 2 -2.81 -10.37 -21.22
C SER A 2 -2.80 -10.20 -19.71
N GLU A 3 -2.32 -11.19 -18.97
CA GLU A 3 -2.03 -11.07 -17.54
C GLU A 3 -1.07 -9.89 -17.37
N ARG A 4 -1.56 -8.82 -16.76
CA ARG A 4 -0.75 -7.63 -16.51
C ARG A 4 0.18 -7.94 -15.34
N ARG A 5 1.33 -8.54 -15.63
CA ARG A 5 2.35 -8.84 -14.61
C ARG A 5 2.87 -7.53 -14.03
N ILE A 6 2.59 -7.27 -12.77
CA ILE A 6 3.08 -6.10 -12.04
C ILE A 6 4.50 -6.43 -11.54
N PRO A 7 5.54 -5.70 -11.96
CA PRO A 7 6.88 -5.91 -11.41
C PRO A 7 6.90 -5.55 -9.92
N ALA A 8 7.34 -6.47 -9.05
CA ALA A 8 7.44 -6.20 -7.61
C ALA A 8 8.32 -4.98 -7.32
N GLU A 9 9.37 -4.77 -8.12
CA GLU A 9 10.28 -3.61 -8.00
C GLU A 9 9.61 -2.24 -8.06
N ILE A 10 8.50 -2.08 -8.78
CA ILE A 10 7.79 -0.80 -8.84
C ILE A 10 6.91 -0.58 -7.61
N LEU A 11 6.61 -1.66 -6.88
CA LEU A 11 5.85 -1.62 -5.63
C LEU A 11 6.75 -1.38 -4.42
N CYS A 12 8.03 -1.78 -4.49
CA CYS A 12 8.99 -1.70 -3.39
C CYS A 12 9.44 -0.25 -3.08
N GLN A 13 8.59 0.51 -2.40
CA GLN A 13 8.88 1.86 -1.91
C GLN A 13 7.86 2.30 -0.85
N HIS A 14 8.08 3.49 -0.28
CA HIS A 14 7.13 4.13 0.63
C HIS A 14 5.98 4.78 -0.13
N TRP A 15 4.79 4.21 0.03
CA TRP A 15 3.52 4.69 -0.50
C TRP A 15 2.75 5.47 0.54
N VAL A 16 2.22 6.62 0.15
CA VAL A 16 1.42 7.51 0.98
C VAL A 16 0.09 7.79 0.28
N HIS A 17 -0.99 7.75 1.03
CA HIS A 17 -2.35 7.94 0.52
C HIS A 17 -2.59 9.38 0.07
N SER A 18 -2.96 9.53 -1.20
CA SER A 18 -3.33 10.76 -1.88
C SER A 18 -4.85 10.89 -1.92
N HIS A 19 -5.46 11.31 -0.79
CA HIS A 19 -6.92 11.52 -0.68
C HIS A 19 -7.49 12.39 -1.80
N GLU A 20 -6.70 13.34 -2.27
CA GLU A 20 -7.06 14.30 -3.30
C GLU A 20 -7.22 13.67 -4.68
N GLU A 21 -6.62 12.50 -4.89
CA GLU A 21 -6.65 11.76 -6.16
C GLU A 21 -7.54 10.52 -6.11
N ASP A 22 -8.15 10.22 -4.96
CA ASP A 22 -9.09 9.14 -4.80
C ASP A 22 -10.28 9.30 -5.76
N THR A 23 -10.86 8.16 -6.11
CA THR A 23 -12.08 8.10 -6.92
C THR A 23 -13.18 7.41 -6.10
N ALA A 24 -14.41 7.41 -6.62
CA ALA A 24 -15.53 6.73 -5.96
C ALA A 24 -15.29 5.23 -5.70
N THR A 25 -14.38 4.59 -6.43
CA THR A 25 -14.14 3.14 -6.37
C THR A 25 -12.70 2.74 -6.05
N GLY A 26 -11.82 3.70 -5.80
CA GLY A 26 -10.40 3.38 -5.63
C GLY A 26 -9.61 4.46 -4.91
N MET A 27 -8.66 3.99 -4.11
CA MET A 27 -7.69 4.81 -3.40
C MET A 27 -6.41 4.95 -4.22
N VAL A 28 -5.83 6.15 -4.19
CA VAL A 28 -4.58 6.46 -4.88
C VAL A 28 -3.45 6.64 -3.89
N PHE A 29 -2.38 5.89 -4.08
CA PHE A 29 -1.14 6.04 -3.35
C PHE A 29 -0.07 6.64 -4.26
N ARG A 30 0.70 7.57 -3.71
CA ARG A 30 1.87 8.18 -4.36
C ARG A 30 3.12 7.92 -3.53
N PRO A 31 4.32 7.93 -4.13
CA PRO A 31 5.56 7.82 -3.37
C PRO A 31 5.65 8.92 -2.31
N ALA A 32 6.34 8.67 -1.20
CA ALA A 32 6.55 9.67 -0.14
C ALA A 32 7.26 10.95 -0.61
N THR A 33 7.94 10.91 -1.77
CA THR A 33 8.57 12.08 -2.42
C THR A 33 7.58 12.96 -3.19
N HIS A 34 6.32 12.53 -3.37
CA HIS A 34 5.28 13.32 -4.01
C HIS A 34 4.94 14.57 -3.16
N PRO A 35 4.78 15.75 -3.77
CA PRO A 35 4.49 16.99 -3.04
C PRO A 35 3.02 17.05 -2.59
N PHE A 36 2.69 16.29 -1.55
CA PHE A 36 1.34 16.27 -1.00
C PHE A 36 0.94 17.65 -0.43
N PRO A 37 -0.32 18.08 -0.63
CA PRO A 37 -0.86 19.20 0.12
C PRO A 37 -0.93 18.85 1.61
N ARG A 38 -0.94 19.88 2.46
CA ARG A 38 -1.02 19.71 3.92
C ARG A 38 -2.28 18.91 4.27
N SER A 39 -2.08 17.74 4.84
CA SER A 39 -3.13 16.88 5.38
C SER A 39 -2.63 16.20 6.64
N ARG A 40 -3.52 15.98 7.60
CA ARG A 40 -3.19 15.29 8.86
C ARG A 40 -3.56 13.83 8.72
N GLY A 41 -2.69 12.93 9.21
CA GLY A 41 -3.03 11.52 9.38
C GLY A 41 -3.18 10.71 8.08
N ARG A 42 -2.36 10.98 7.05
CA ARG A 42 -2.37 10.13 5.84
C ARG A 42 -2.00 8.70 6.18
N GLN A 43 -2.74 7.75 5.63
CA GLN A 43 -2.32 6.35 5.65
C GLN A 43 -1.10 6.17 4.73
N SER A 44 -0.18 5.31 5.11
CA SER A 44 1.02 4.99 4.35
C SER A 44 1.51 3.59 4.65
N PHE A 45 2.34 3.06 3.77
CA PHE A 45 3.06 1.81 3.98
C PHE A 45 4.34 1.79 3.16
N ASP A 46 5.40 1.21 3.70
CA ASP A 46 6.67 0.96 3.02
C ASP A 46 6.80 -0.53 2.70
N LEU A 47 6.98 -0.83 1.41
CA LEU A 47 7.18 -2.19 0.90
C LEU A 47 8.66 -2.35 0.58
N ARG A 48 9.34 -3.23 1.28
CA ARG A 48 10.75 -3.52 1.01
C ARG A 48 10.90 -4.71 0.07
N ASN A 49 12.01 -4.73 -0.66
CA ASN A 49 12.36 -5.79 -1.60
C ASN A 49 12.55 -7.17 -0.95
N ASP A 50 12.85 -7.21 0.35
CA ASP A 50 12.97 -8.42 1.15
C ASP A 50 11.61 -8.98 1.65
N GLY A 51 10.50 -8.31 1.30
CA GLY A 51 9.16 -8.68 1.74
C GLY A 51 8.73 -8.02 3.06
N THR A 52 9.56 -7.17 3.66
CA THR A 52 9.20 -6.41 4.87
C THR A 52 8.13 -5.37 4.55
N LEU A 53 7.09 -5.33 5.39
CA LEU A 53 6.04 -4.31 5.37
C LEU A 53 6.20 -3.42 6.60
N ILE A 54 6.13 -2.11 6.40
CA ILE A 54 6.00 -1.14 7.49
C ILE A 54 4.77 -0.29 7.23
N GLU A 55 3.72 -0.46 8.02
CA GLU A 55 2.53 0.40 7.93
C GLU A 55 2.67 1.63 8.83
N GLY A 56 2.25 2.78 8.31
CA GLY A 56 2.26 4.06 9.02
C GLY A 56 0.94 4.81 8.82
N GLY A 57 0.38 5.38 9.88
CA GLY A 57 -0.87 6.13 9.82
C GLY A 57 -1.32 6.57 11.21
N PRO A 58 -2.44 7.30 11.33
CA PRO A 58 -3.00 7.69 12.61
C PRO A 58 -3.57 6.45 13.30
N GLY A 59 -2.74 5.73 14.05
CA GLY A 59 -3.20 4.75 15.01
C GLY A 59 -3.76 5.44 16.27
N PRO A 60 -4.61 4.76 17.06
CA PRO A 60 -5.16 5.30 18.31
C PRO A 60 -4.10 5.56 19.39
N THR A 61 -2.87 5.10 19.20
CA THR A 61 -1.74 5.35 20.10
C THR A 61 -0.68 6.08 19.30
N ASP A 62 -0.43 7.34 19.63
CA ASP A 62 0.54 8.28 19.04
C ASP A 62 2.02 7.86 19.24
N ARG A 63 2.28 6.55 19.32
CA ARG A 63 3.61 5.97 19.22
C ARG A 63 3.78 5.54 17.76
N ARG A 64 4.93 5.89 17.18
CA ARG A 64 5.52 5.33 15.96
C ARG A 64 5.64 3.80 16.09
N GLN A 65 4.52 3.10 16.08
CA GLN A 65 4.49 1.65 16.01
C GLN A 65 4.41 1.34 14.53
N GLU A 66 5.58 1.43 13.88
CA GLU A 66 5.85 0.71 12.65
C GLU A 66 5.41 -0.73 12.92
N SER A 67 4.20 -1.08 12.49
CA SER A 67 3.71 -2.44 12.61
C SER A 67 4.46 -3.21 11.54
N ALA A 68 5.65 -3.69 11.91
CA ALA A 68 6.50 -4.50 11.06
C ALA A 68 5.73 -5.78 10.74
N GLY A 69 5.49 -6.03 9.47
CA GLY A 69 4.82 -7.21 8.96
C GLY A 69 5.55 -7.74 7.74
N THR A 70 4.87 -8.61 7.00
CA THR A 70 5.34 -9.01 5.67
C THR A 70 4.28 -8.71 4.63
N TRP A 71 4.70 -8.44 3.41
CA TRP A 71 3.80 -8.28 2.28
C TRP A 71 4.09 -9.32 1.21
N ARG A 72 3.06 -9.66 0.44
CA ARG A 72 3.19 -10.51 -0.75
C ARG A 72 2.32 -9.96 -1.87
N LEU A 73 2.83 -10.02 -3.10
CA LEU A 73 2.02 -9.84 -4.31
C LEU A 73 1.43 -11.20 -4.68
N THR A 74 0.11 -11.27 -4.70
CA THR A 74 -0.62 -12.49 -5.07
C THR A 74 -0.71 -12.63 -6.59
N GLU A 75 -0.95 -13.85 -7.08
CA GLU A 75 -1.07 -14.14 -8.52
C GLU A 75 -2.23 -13.37 -9.19
N ASP A 76 -3.28 -13.07 -8.42
CA ASP A 76 -4.45 -12.31 -8.84
C ASP A 76 -4.28 -10.77 -8.70
N GLY A 77 -3.05 -10.30 -8.52
CA GLY A 77 -2.70 -8.87 -8.55
C GLY A 77 -3.15 -8.10 -7.30
N ALA A 78 -3.09 -8.71 -6.12
CA ALA A 78 -3.38 -8.06 -4.85
C ALA A 78 -2.13 -7.98 -3.96
N LEU A 79 -2.04 -6.93 -3.17
CA LEU A 79 -1.09 -6.83 -2.07
C LEU A 79 -1.74 -7.44 -0.82
N ALA A 80 -1.15 -8.51 -0.31
CA ALA A 80 -1.56 -9.15 0.94
C ALA A 80 -0.58 -8.77 2.05
N PHE A 81 -1.09 -8.19 3.14
CA PHE A 81 -0.31 -7.74 4.30
C PHE A 81 -0.55 -8.67 5.47
N TYR A 82 0.54 -9.15 6.08
CA TYR A 82 0.53 -10.13 7.14
C TYR A 82 1.17 -9.53 8.39
N ARG A 83 0.58 -9.78 9.56
CA ARG A 83 1.25 -9.48 10.82
C ARG A 83 2.31 -10.56 11.10
N PRO A 84 3.31 -10.29 11.96
CA PRO A 84 4.23 -11.31 12.41
C PRO A 84 3.47 -12.53 12.96
N SER A 85 3.89 -13.72 12.55
CA SER A 85 3.32 -15.01 13.00
C SER A 85 1.87 -15.29 12.55
N GLU A 86 1.26 -14.45 11.71
CA GLU A 86 -0.05 -14.72 11.10
C GLU A 86 0.11 -15.33 9.69
N SER A 87 -0.57 -16.46 9.44
CA SER A 87 -0.63 -17.06 8.10
C SER A 87 -1.74 -16.48 7.22
N THR A 88 -2.65 -15.70 7.81
CA THR A 88 -3.75 -15.03 7.12
C THR A 88 -3.44 -13.54 6.99
N PRO A 89 -3.66 -12.93 5.82
CA PRO A 89 -3.44 -11.49 5.67
C PRO A 89 -4.49 -10.72 6.47
N HIS A 90 -4.07 -9.74 7.24
CA HIS A 90 -4.97 -8.85 7.98
C HIS A 90 -5.49 -7.71 7.11
N ARG A 91 -4.86 -7.47 5.95
CA ARG A 91 -5.26 -6.48 4.96
C ARG A 91 -4.92 -6.96 3.55
N VAL A 92 -5.84 -6.80 2.61
CA VAL A 92 -5.66 -7.14 1.19
C VAL A 92 -6.06 -5.94 0.34
N LEU A 93 -5.17 -5.50 -0.55
CA LEU A 93 -5.39 -4.38 -1.46
C LEU A 93 -5.37 -4.86 -2.90
N ARG A 94 -6.51 -4.76 -3.58
CA ARG A 94 -6.65 -5.16 -4.99
C ARG A 94 -6.03 -4.10 -5.89
N ILE A 95 -4.96 -4.42 -6.62
CA ILE A 95 -4.31 -3.44 -7.48
C ILE A 95 -5.14 -3.25 -8.76
N ALA A 96 -5.64 -2.03 -8.96
CA ALA A 96 -6.28 -1.64 -10.22
C ALA A 96 -5.24 -1.19 -11.26
N SER A 97 -4.20 -0.50 -10.81
CA SER A 97 -3.09 -0.03 -11.64
C SER A 97 -1.85 0.23 -10.79
N ALA A 98 -0.66 -0.06 -11.32
CA ALA A 98 0.61 0.22 -10.66
C ALA A 98 1.63 0.79 -11.67
N ALA A 99 2.26 1.89 -11.28
CA ALA A 99 3.37 2.57 -11.94
C ALA A 99 4.36 3.04 -10.87
N ARG A 100 5.58 3.42 -11.28
CA ARG A 100 6.63 3.88 -10.33
C ARG A 100 6.20 5.06 -9.46
N ASP A 101 5.31 5.91 -9.96
CA ASP A 101 4.88 7.14 -9.29
C ASP A 101 3.40 7.10 -8.84
N ARG A 102 2.68 6.00 -9.09
CA ARG A 102 1.25 5.91 -8.81
C ARG A 102 0.80 4.47 -8.62
N LEU A 103 0.14 4.22 -7.50
CA LEU A 103 -0.51 2.96 -7.20
C LEU A 103 -2.00 3.23 -6.97
N VAL A 104 -2.86 2.52 -7.69
CA VAL A 104 -4.31 2.60 -7.54
C VAL A 104 -4.80 1.26 -7.04
N VAL A 105 -5.52 1.27 -5.92
CA VAL A 105 -6.12 0.08 -5.34
C VAL A 105 -7.64 0.23 -5.29
N ASN A 106 -8.36 -0.86 -5.58
CA ASN A 106 -9.81 -0.86 -5.48
C ASN A 106 -10.21 -0.93 -4.02
N THR A 107 -11.18 -0.10 -3.65
CA THR A 107 -11.80 -0.07 -2.32
C THR A 107 -13.15 -0.76 -2.30
N MET A 108 -13.39 -1.71 -3.22
CA MET A 108 -14.73 -2.29 -3.38
C MET A 108 -15.30 -2.74 -2.01
N PRO A 109 -16.55 -2.36 -1.70
CA PRO A 109 -17.22 -2.67 -0.45
C PRO A 109 -17.50 -4.17 -0.27
#